data_AF-A0A963LGH0-F1
#
_entry.id   AF-A0A963LGH0-F1
#
_cell.length_a   1.000
_cell.length_b   1.000
_cell.length_c   1.000
_cell.angle_alpha   90.00
_cell.angle_beta   90.00
_cell.angle_gamma   90.00
#
_symmetry.space_group_name_H-M   'P 1'
#
loop_
_entity.id
_entity.type
_entity.pdbx_description
1 polymer ?
#
loop_
_entity_poly.entity_id
_entity_poly.type
_entity_poly.pdbx_seq_one_letter_code
_entity_poly.pdbx_strand_id
1 'polypeptide(L)'
;MPWVFVVIWSTGFVVARFGMPHAPPLSFLSTRYALSIVCFGVWIALSGASWPRGREQWLHLAVVGVFLQAGYLGGVWSAVKAGMGAGTAALIVGLQPVLTALWVTMQAPAPGGGDSGEILAAARVSPRQW
;
A
#
# COMPACT_ATOMS: atom_id res chain seq x y z
N MET A 1 1.87 -7.91 -11.66
CA MET A 1 2.19 -9.23 -11.07
C MET A 1 2.05 -9.19 -9.55
N PRO A 2 0.91 -9.60 -8.97
CA PRO A 2 0.62 -9.48 -7.53
C PRO A 2 1.67 -10.13 -6.61
N TRP A 3 2.28 -11.23 -7.05
CA TRP A 3 3.26 -11.98 -6.27
C TRP A 3 4.55 -11.21 -5.96
N VAL A 4 4.99 -10.31 -6.86
CA VAL A 4 6.18 -9.46 -6.63
C VAL A 4 5.95 -8.52 -5.46
N PHE A 5 4.77 -7.90 -5.42
CA PHE A 5 4.36 -7.05 -4.31
C PHE A 5 4.33 -7.85 -3.00
N VAL A 6 3.71 -9.03 -3.00
CA VAL A 6 3.66 -9.89 -1.80
C VAL A 6 5.06 -10.23 -1.30
N VAL A 7 5.98 -10.68 -2.18
CA VAL A 7 7.35 -11.03 -1.78
C VAL A 7 8.09 -9.83 -1.19
N ILE A 8 8.13 -8.71 -1.91
CA ILE A 8 8.83 -7.49 -1.46
C ILE A 8 8.22 -6.99 -0.14
N TRP A 9 6.91 -7.01 -0.02
CA TRP A 9 6.22 -6.44 1.13
C TRP A 9 6.31 -7.35 2.37
N SER A 10 6.21 -8.67 2.21
CA SER A 10 6.38 -9.66 3.29
C SER A 10 7.76 -9.59 3.93
N THR A 11 8.83 -9.28 3.18
CA THR A 11 10.17 -9.08 3.77
C THR A 11 10.19 -7.97 4.82
N GLY A 12 9.29 -6.98 4.74
CA GLY A 12 9.18 -5.90 5.72
C GLY A 12 8.85 -6.39 7.13
N PHE A 13 8.03 -7.43 7.29
CA PHE A 13 7.69 -8.01 8.60
C PHE A 13 8.84 -8.84 9.17
N VAL A 14 9.61 -9.49 8.30
CA VAL A 14 10.84 -10.19 8.68
C VAL A 14 11.84 -9.18 9.24
N VAL A 15 12.08 -8.08 8.52
CA VAL A 15 12.93 -6.99 8.96
C VAL A 15 12.41 -6.35 10.26
N ALA A 16 11.10 -6.15 10.42
CA ALA A 16 10.53 -5.63 11.66
C ALA A 16 10.85 -6.54 12.86
N ARG A 17 10.69 -7.87 12.70
CA ARG A 17 11.03 -8.83 13.76
C ARG A 17 12.51 -8.75 14.17
N PHE A 18 13.43 -8.65 13.21
CA PHE A 18 14.87 -8.63 13.48
C PHE A 18 15.42 -7.25 13.86
N GLY A 19 14.82 -6.16 13.36
CA GLY A 19 15.30 -4.79 13.56
C GLY A 19 14.83 -4.15 14.87
N MET A 20 13.66 -4.53 15.39
CA MET A 20 13.10 -3.92 16.60
C MET A 20 13.90 -4.13 17.90
N PRO A 21 14.63 -5.24 18.12
CA PRO A 21 15.53 -5.36 19.26
C PRO A 21 16.68 -4.34 19.24
N HIS A 22 17.01 -3.79 18.07
CA HIS A 22 18.21 -2.99 17.83
C HIS A 22 17.93 -1.50 17.66
N ALA A 23 16.69 -1.10 17.35
CA ALA A 23 16.36 0.30 17.10
C ALA A 23 14.92 0.67 17.52
N PRO A 24 14.67 1.93 17.94
CA PRO A 24 13.32 2.48 17.98
C PRO A 24 12.64 2.40 16.59
N PRO A 25 11.35 2.04 16.52
CA PRO A 25 10.67 1.72 15.27
C PRO A 25 10.60 2.94 14.36
N LEU A 26 10.38 4.13 14.93
CA LEU A 26 10.37 5.39 14.22
C LEU A 26 11.75 5.75 13.63
N SER A 27 12.84 5.48 14.33
CA SER A 27 14.21 5.75 13.84
C SER A 27 14.63 4.80 12.71
N PHE A 28 14.20 3.54 12.79
CA PHE A 28 14.41 2.59 11.69
C PHE A 28 13.61 3.02 10.45
N LEU A 29 12.32 3.35 10.64
CA LEU A 29 11.45 3.82 9.58
C LEU A 29 11.97 5.11 8.94
N SER A 30 12.45 6.07 9.73
CA SER A 30 13.00 7.32 9.19
C SER A 30 14.20 7.08 8.29
N THR A 31 15.10 6.18 8.68
CA THR A 31 16.26 5.79 7.85
C THR A 31 15.81 5.12 6.56
N ARG A 32 14.87 4.15 6.65
CA ARG A 32 14.29 3.47 5.48
C ARG A 32 13.66 4.47 4.51
N TYR A 33 12.88 5.43 5.01
CA TYR A 33 12.23 6.43 4.16
C TYR A 33 13.23 7.44 3.60
N ALA A 34 14.28 7.81 4.34
CA ALA A 34 15.35 8.66 3.83
C ALA A 34 16.06 8.01 2.64
N LEU A 35 16.42 6.72 2.75
CA LEU A 35 16.98 5.95 1.63
C LEU A 35 15.99 5.87 0.45
N SER A 36 14.71 5.65 0.73
CA SER A 36 13.66 5.61 -0.30
C SER A 36 13.57 6.94 -1.05
N ILE A 37 13.59 8.08 -0.33
CA ILE A 37 13.57 9.43 -0.92
C ILE A 37 14.77 9.63 -1.83
N VAL A 38 15.97 9.19 -1.43
CA VAL A 38 17.17 9.29 -2.27
C VAL A 38 17.01 8.46 -3.55
N CYS A 39 16.64 7.19 -3.44
CA CYS A 39 16.48 6.30 -4.59
C CYS A 39 15.40 6.79 -5.56
N PHE A 40 14.22 7.14 -5.04
CA PHE A 40 13.14 7.66 -5.88
C PHE A 40 13.43 9.07 -6.38
N GLY A 41 14.18 9.89 -5.64
CA GLY A 41 14.63 11.22 -6.09
C GLY A 41 15.53 11.14 -7.31
N VAL A 42 16.50 10.22 -7.32
CA VAL A 42 17.34 9.94 -8.48
C VAL A 42 16.48 9.46 -9.66
N TRP A 43 15.55 8.53 -9.41
CA TRP A 43 14.64 8.05 -10.45
C TRP A 43 13.76 9.15 -11.05
N ILE A 44 13.19 10.02 -10.21
CA ILE A 44 12.37 11.16 -10.65
C ILE A 44 13.19 12.11 -11.52
N ALA A 45 14.44 12.37 -11.16
CA ALA A 45 15.34 13.22 -11.96
C ALA A 45 15.62 12.62 -13.35
N LEU A 46 15.75 11.29 -13.44
CA LEU A 46 16.03 10.59 -14.70
C LEU A 46 14.78 10.36 -15.58
N SER A 47 13.61 10.22 -14.98
CA SER A 47 12.37 9.81 -15.67
C SER A 47 11.59 10.96 -16.32
N GLY A 48 11.95 12.22 -16.05
CA GLY A 48 11.22 13.38 -16.58
C GLY A 48 9.77 13.48 -16.08
N ALA A 49 9.49 12.94 -14.89
CA ALA A 49 8.13 12.87 -14.34
C ALA A 49 7.50 14.26 -14.19
N SER A 50 6.21 14.37 -14.51
CA SER A 50 5.45 15.61 -14.31
C SER A 50 5.23 15.88 -12.82
N TRP A 51 5.75 17.01 -12.35
CA TRP A 51 5.63 17.40 -10.94
C TRP A 51 4.25 17.99 -10.60
N PRO A 52 3.82 17.88 -9.33
CA PRO A 52 2.61 18.55 -8.85
C PRO A 52 2.74 20.06 -9.02
N ARG A 53 1.76 20.70 -9.67
CA ARG A 53 1.83 22.13 -10.03
C ARG A 53 1.12 23.04 -9.03
N GLY A 54 0.17 22.52 -8.25
CA GLY A 54 -0.65 23.30 -7.32
C GLY A 54 -0.33 23.04 -5.84
N ARG A 55 -0.43 24.08 -5.00
CA ARG A 55 -0.26 23.97 -3.54
C ARG A 55 -1.24 22.97 -2.90
N GLU A 56 -2.46 22.92 -3.42
CA GLU A 56 -3.48 21.97 -2.95
C GLU A 56 -3.06 20.51 -3.21
N GLN A 57 -2.52 20.24 -4.40
CA GLN A 57 -2.02 18.90 -4.76
C GLN A 57 -0.89 18.46 -3.83
N TRP A 58 0.02 19.38 -3.49
CA TRP A 58 1.07 19.14 -2.51
C TRP A 58 0.52 18.84 -1.10
N LEU A 59 -0.50 19.57 -0.66
CA LEU A 59 -1.14 19.33 0.63
C LEU A 59 -1.82 17.96 0.67
N HIS A 60 -2.57 17.58 -0.36
CA HIS A 60 -3.19 16.25 -0.45
C HIS A 60 -2.14 15.14 -0.41
N LEU A 61 -1.05 15.28 -1.18
CA LEU A 61 0.06 14.32 -1.16
C LEU A 61 0.71 14.23 0.22
N ALA A 62 0.92 15.36 0.90
CA ALA A 62 1.51 15.39 2.23
C ALA A 62 0.61 14.70 3.26
N VAL A 63 -0.68 15.04 3.29
CA VAL A 63 -1.65 14.46 4.23
C VAL A 63 -1.76 12.94 4.00
N VAL A 64 -2.01 12.53 2.76
CA VAL A 64 -2.12 11.10 2.42
C VAL A 64 -0.82 10.36 2.72
N GLY A 65 0.34 10.94 2.36
CA GLY A 65 1.65 10.36 2.62
C GLY A 65 1.93 10.17 4.12
N VAL A 66 1.62 11.17 4.95
CA VAL A 66 1.79 11.09 6.40
C VAL A 66 0.90 10.01 7.00
N PHE A 67 -0.39 9.95 6.62
CA PHE A 67 -1.29 8.93 7.14
C PHE A 67 -0.89 7.52 6.73
N LEU A 68 -0.48 7.32 5.48
CA LEU A 68 -0.05 6.01 4.99
C LEU A 68 1.29 5.57 5.60
N GLN A 69 2.28 6.45 5.66
CA GLN A 69 3.63 6.05 6.04
C GLN A 69 3.89 6.17 7.55
N ALA A 70 3.51 7.30 8.16
CA ALA A 70 3.73 7.53 9.59
C ALA A 70 2.60 6.94 10.43
N GLY A 71 1.34 7.21 10.07
CA GLY A 71 0.18 6.71 10.81
C GLY A 71 0.06 5.20 10.73
N TYR A 72 -0.11 4.67 9.52
CA TYR A 72 -0.33 3.25 9.30
C TYR A 72 0.95 2.42 9.52
N LEU A 73 2.04 2.66 8.78
CA LEU A 73 3.24 1.84 8.92
C LEU A 73 3.95 2.04 10.28
N GLY A 74 4.01 3.30 10.76
CA GLY A 74 4.52 3.59 12.10
C GLY A 74 3.68 2.98 13.22
N GLY A 75 2.35 2.99 13.09
CA GLY A 75 1.44 2.31 14.01
C GLY A 75 1.65 0.81 14.05
N VAL A 76 1.73 0.16 12.88
CA VAL A 76 2.00 -1.29 12.76
C VAL A 76 3.32 -1.65 13.45
N TRP A 77 4.40 -0.93 13.13
CA TRP A 77 5.72 -1.21 13.72
C TRP A 77 5.76 -0.96 15.23
N SER A 78 5.02 0.06 15.70
CA SER A 78 4.89 0.33 17.13
C SER A 78 4.12 -0.78 17.85
N ALA A 79 3.06 -1.31 17.25
CA ALA A 79 2.30 -2.43 17.80
C ALA A 79 3.15 -3.72 17.88
N VAL A 80 3.96 -3.99 16.84
CA VAL A 80 4.90 -5.12 16.85
C VAL A 80 5.92 -4.93 17.98
N LYS A 81 6.45 -3.70 18.18
CA LYS A 81 7.38 -3.41 19.28
C LYS A 81 6.72 -3.55 20.66
N ALA A 82 5.44 -3.23 20.78
CA ALA A 82 4.66 -3.41 22.00
C ALA A 82 4.37 -4.88 22.35
N GLY A 83 4.85 -5.84 21.56
CA GLY A 83 4.75 -7.27 21.82
C GLY A 83 3.82 -8.02 20.87
N MET A 84 3.19 -7.35 19.90
CA MET A 84 2.42 -8.04 18.88
C MET A 84 3.33 -8.90 17.99
N GLY A 85 2.99 -10.17 17.81
CA GLY A 85 3.71 -11.05 16.90
C GLY A 85 3.68 -10.51 15.46
N ALA A 86 4.83 -10.51 14.79
CA ALA A 86 4.94 -10.03 13.40
C ALA A 86 3.99 -10.78 12.43
N GLY A 87 3.72 -12.06 12.68
CA GLY A 87 2.74 -12.84 11.92
C GLY A 87 1.31 -12.36 12.13
N THR A 88 0.91 -12.07 13.37
CA THR A 88 -0.41 -11.51 13.69
C THR A 88 -0.60 -10.15 13.04
N ALA A 89 0.40 -9.27 13.13
CA ALA A 89 0.38 -7.99 12.44
C ALA A 89 0.24 -8.16 10.92
N ALA A 90 0.99 -9.09 10.32
CA ALA A 90 0.90 -9.38 8.89
C ALA A 90 -0.48 -9.89 8.47
N LEU A 91 -1.15 -10.72 9.28
CA LEU A 91 -2.51 -11.20 9.00
C LEU A 91 -3.54 -10.07 9.05
N ILE A 92 -3.48 -9.23 10.09
CA ILE A 92 -4.40 -8.07 10.23
C ILE A 92 -4.24 -7.15 9.03
N VAL A 93 -3.00 -6.85 8.67
CA VAL A 93 -2.72 -5.93 7.58
C VAL A 93 -3.03 -6.56 6.22
N GLY A 94 -2.80 -7.86 6.06
CA GLY A 94 -3.15 -8.62 4.86
C GLY A 94 -4.66 -8.68 4.59
N LEU A 95 -5.49 -8.23 5.53
CA LEU A 95 -6.92 -8.06 5.31
C LEU A 95 -7.25 -6.83 4.45
N GLN A 96 -6.36 -5.83 4.34
CA GLN A 96 -6.61 -4.59 3.59
C GLN A 96 -7.09 -4.85 2.14
N PRO A 97 -6.43 -5.69 1.32
CA PRO A 97 -6.88 -5.96 -0.04
C PRO A 97 -8.24 -6.67 -0.08
N VAL A 98 -8.55 -7.51 0.91
CA VAL A 98 -9.85 -8.18 1.03
C VAL A 98 -10.94 -7.14 1.31
N LEU A 99 -10.69 -6.22 2.24
CA LEU A 99 -11.62 -5.12 2.54
C LEU A 99 -11.81 -4.22 1.32
N THR A 100 -10.74 -3.92 0.57
CA THR A 100 -10.84 -3.17 -0.69
C THR A 100 -11.69 -3.91 -1.71
N ALA A 101 -11.51 -5.23 -1.86
CA ALA A 101 -12.32 -6.04 -2.78
C ALA A 101 -13.80 -6.06 -2.38
N LEU A 102 -14.09 -6.20 -1.08
CA LEU A 102 -15.45 -6.12 -0.55
C LEU A 102 -16.06 -4.74 -0.78
N TRP A 103 -15.31 -3.67 -0.50
CA TRP A 103 -15.73 -2.28 -0.71
C TRP A 103 -16.08 -1.99 -2.18
N VAL A 104 -15.24 -2.46 -3.10
CA VAL A 104 -15.50 -2.32 -4.55
C VAL A 104 -16.75 -3.12 -4.93
N THR A 105 -16.89 -4.34 -4.44
CA THR A 105 -18.07 -5.18 -4.71
C THR A 105 -19.37 -4.56 -4.18
N MET A 106 -19.35 -3.93 -3.01
CA MET A 106 -20.53 -3.26 -2.44
C MET A 106 -20.95 -2.00 -3.19
N GLN A 107 -20.02 -1.35 -3.89
CA GLN A 107 -20.32 -0.20 -4.75
C GLN A 107 -20.76 -0.61 -6.15
N ALA A 108 -20.67 -1.89 -6.51
CA ALA A 108 -21.18 -2.37 -7.78
C ALA A 108 -22.70 -2.10 -7.81
N PRO A 109 -23.22 -1.41 -8.85
CA PRO A 109 -24.65 -1.19 -8.98
C PRO A 109 -25.40 -2.52 -8.85
N ALA A 110 -26.52 -2.52 -8.11
CA ALA A 110 -27.39 -3.68 -8.05
C ALA A 110 -27.70 -4.12 -9.50
N PRO A 111 -27.63 -5.42 -9.83
CA PRO A 111 -27.99 -5.89 -11.16
C PRO A 111 -29.50 -5.68 -11.37
N GLY A 112 -29.86 -4.46 -11.78
CA GLY A 112 -31.20 -4.08 -12.15
C GLY A 112 -31.41 -4.46 -13.60
N GLY A 113 -32.11 -5.57 -13.83
CA GLY A 113 -32.92 -5.84 -15.04
C GLY A 113 -32.28 -5.63 -16.42
N GLY A 114 -30.97 -5.66 -16.55
CA GLY A 114 -30.25 -5.60 -17.83
C GLY A 114 -30.05 -6.99 -18.40
N ASP A 115 -30.41 -7.15 -19.67
CA ASP A 115 -30.41 -8.40 -20.42
C ASP A 115 -29.17 -9.26 -20.13
N SER A 116 -29.38 -10.55 -19.86
CA SER A 116 -28.33 -11.51 -19.44
C SER A 116 -27.14 -11.59 -20.42
N GLY A 117 -27.30 -11.07 -21.65
CA GLY A 117 -26.24 -10.93 -22.65
C GLY A 117 -25.16 -9.89 -22.31
N GLU A 118 -25.47 -8.80 -21.60
CA GLU A 118 -24.47 -7.77 -21.27
C GLU A 118 -23.54 -8.20 -20.13
N ILE A 119 -24.04 -8.95 -19.15
CA ILE A 119 -23.24 -9.49 -18.05
C ILE A 119 -22.23 -10.54 -18.58
N LEU A 120 -22.66 -11.38 -19.53
CA LEU A 120 -21.78 -12.36 -20.19
C LEU A 120 -20.75 -11.70 -21.12
N ALA A 121 -21.08 -10.54 -21.69
CA ALA A 121 -20.14 -9.73 -22.47
C ALA A 121 -19.12 -8.99 -21.59
N ALA A 122 -19.55 -8.42 -20.47
CA ALA A 122 -18.69 -7.72 -19.51
C ALA A 122 -17.77 -8.67 -18.72
N ALA A 123 -18.20 -9.91 -18.48
CA ALA A 123 -17.39 -10.94 -17.83
C ALA A 123 -16.23 -11.48 -18.71
N ARG A 124 -16.21 -11.17 -20.02
CA ARG A 124 -15.04 -11.44 -20.87
C ARG A 124 -13.95 -10.42 -20.54
N VAL A 125 -13.16 -10.75 -19.53
CA VAL A 125 -11.87 -10.10 -19.27
C VAL A 125 -11.03 -10.23 -20.55
N SER A 126 -10.89 -9.13 -21.27
CA SER A 126 -10.08 -9.05 -22.49
C SER A 126 -8.61 -9.26 -22.13
N PRO A 127 -7.84 -10.05 -22.90
CA PRO A 127 -6.40 -10.26 -22.68
C PRO A 127 -5.55 -8.98 -22.69
N ARG A 128 -6.11 -7.84 -23.08
CA ARG A 128 -5.43 -6.55 -23.20
C ARG A 128 -5.43 -5.68 -21.94
N GLN A 129 -5.96 -6.17 -20.81
CA GLN A 129 -5.97 -5.41 -19.54
C GLN A 129 -4.76 -5.68 -18.63
N TRP A 130 -3.67 -6.23 -19.18
CA TRP A 130 -2.37 -6.36 -18.51
C TRP A 130 -1.27 -5.62 -19.28
#